data_AF-A0A4R2KBI0-F1
#
_entry.id   AF-A0A4R2KBI0-F1
#
_cell.length_a   1.000
_cell.length_b   1.000
_cell.length_c   1.000
_cell.angle_alpha   90.00
_cell.angle_beta   90.00
_cell.angle_gamma   90.00
#
_symmetry.space_group_name_H-M   'P 1'
#
loop_
_entity.id
_entity.type
_entity.pdbx_description
1 polymer ?
#
loop_
_entity_poly.entity_id
_entity_poly.type
_entity_poly.pdbx_seq_one_letter_code
_entity_poly.pdbx_strand_id
1 'polypeptide(L)'
;MMDPAWSAVLGRITTARPDDLDALIRDGAAGPAHGRMLPAGGAVPPSAALWRRAEGDATLSRIGVRIAEPLADPARAALRLSAAAIERRVIPVILSRLDQSGFERFGFRVERVPAGDEAAARAVEAELTRFWDLAIIVDGRDIGLLG
;
A
#
# COMPACT_ATOMS: atom_id res chain seq x y z
N MET A 1 23.54 -6.34 -3.74
CA MET A 1 22.90 -6.13 -5.06
C MET A 1 21.51 -5.58 -4.80
N MET A 2 21.15 -4.46 -5.42
CA MET A 2 19.84 -3.83 -5.22
C MET A 2 18.75 -4.77 -5.75
N ASP A 3 17.68 -4.96 -4.98
CA ASP A 3 16.55 -5.81 -5.39
C ASP A 3 15.95 -5.23 -6.69
N PRO A 4 15.87 -6.01 -7.80
CA PRO A 4 15.32 -5.57 -9.06
C PRO A 4 13.91 -4.98 -8.95
N ALA A 5 13.11 -5.44 -7.98
CA ALA A 5 11.76 -4.93 -7.74
C ALA A 5 11.77 -3.47 -7.29
N TRP A 6 12.66 -3.09 -6.38
CA TRP A 6 12.76 -1.72 -5.87
C TRP A 6 13.38 -0.76 -6.89
N SER A 7 14.33 -1.22 -7.70
CA SER A 7 14.84 -0.46 -8.83
C SER A 7 13.74 -0.12 -9.84
N ALA A 8 12.82 -1.06 -10.09
CA ALA A 8 11.66 -0.82 -10.95
C ALA A 8 10.67 0.18 -10.35
N VAL A 9 10.43 0.14 -9.04
CA VAL A 9 9.61 1.15 -8.34
C VAL A 9 10.25 2.54 -8.46
N LEU A 10 11.55 2.67 -8.17
CA LEU A 10 12.27 3.94 -8.29
C LEU A 10 12.22 4.51 -9.71
N GLY A 11 12.37 3.65 -10.73
CA GLY A 11 12.27 4.07 -12.13
C GLY A 11 10.90 4.60 -12.55
N ARG A 12 9.82 4.26 -11.81
CA ARG A 12 8.46 4.77 -12.06
C ARG A 12 8.18 6.09 -11.33
N ILE A 13 9.02 6.49 -10.38
CA ILE A 13 8.86 7.75 -9.66
C ILE A 13 9.46 8.86 -10.54
N THR A 14 8.64 9.36 -11.47
CA THR A 14 8.97 10.45 -12.37
C THR A 14 8.01 11.62 -12.19
N THR A 15 8.48 12.83 -12.45
CA THR A 15 7.65 14.04 -12.50
C THR A 15 6.76 14.07 -13.75
N ALA A 16 7.15 13.35 -14.81
CA ALA A 16 6.37 13.24 -16.04
C ALA A 16 5.31 12.14 -15.88
N ARG A 17 4.04 12.53 -15.81
CA ARG A 17 2.91 11.61 -15.73
C ARG A 17 2.60 11.05 -17.13
N PRO A 18 2.57 9.72 -17.34
CA PRO A 18 1.87 9.17 -18.49
C PRO A 18 0.38 9.49 -18.33
N ASP A 19 -0.20 10.16 -19.31
CA ASP A 19 -1.62 10.48 -19.26
C ASP A 19 -2.45 9.19 -19.25
N ASP A 20 -3.51 9.19 -18.44
CA ASP A 20 -4.50 8.12 -18.49
C ASP A 20 -5.30 8.32 -19.79
N LEU A 21 -5.02 7.49 -20.79
CA LEU A 21 -5.70 7.54 -22.08
C LEU A 21 -7.21 7.37 -21.92
N ASP A 22 -7.66 6.52 -20.99
CA ASP A 22 -9.09 6.33 -20.78
C ASP A 22 -9.72 7.53 -20.10
N ALA A 23 -9.00 8.26 -19.25
CA ALA A 23 -9.47 9.52 -18.69
C ALA A 23 -9.47 10.64 -19.73
N LEU A 24 -8.46 10.70 -20.61
CA LEU A 24 -8.41 11.63 -21.73
C LEU A 24 -9.55 11.38 -22.73
N ILE A 25 -9.87 10.10 -22.98
CA ILE A 25 -10.98 9.69 -23.84
C ILE A 25 -12.34 9.97 -23.18
N ARG A 26 -12.42 9.95 -21.84
CA ARG A 26 -13.63 10.16 -21.05
C ARG A 26 -13.78 11.59 -20.47
N ASP A 27 -13.09 12.59 -21.04
CA ASP A 27 -13.13 13.99 -20.58
C ASP A 27 -12.85 14.19 -19.08
N GLY A 28 -11.89 13.44 -18.53
CA GLY A 28 -11.48 13.58 -17.14
C GLY A 28 -12.49 13.07 -16.11
N ALA A 29 -13.46 12.25 -16.54
CA ALA A 29 -14.34 11.55 -15.62
C ALA A 29 -13.50 10.76 -14.60
N ALA A 30 -13.74 11.01 -13.30
CA ALA A 30 -13.13 10.25 -12.24
C ALA A 30 -13.29 8.75 -12.53
N GLY A 31 -12.20 7.99 -12.38
CA GLY A 31 -12.26 6.54 -12.55
C GLY A 31 -13.38 5.96 -11.68
N PRO A 32 -14.02 4.85 -12.11
CA PRO A 32 -15.13 4.27 -11.37
C PRO A 32 -14.72 4.03 -9.92
N ALA A 33 -15.58 4.43 -8.98
CA ALA A 33 -15.40 4.12 -7.57
C ALA A 33 -15.18 2.61 -7.44
N HIS A 34 -14.14 2.22 -6.70
CA HIS A 34 -13.92 0.80 -6.49
C HIS A 34 -15.04 0.33 -5.56
N GLY A 35 -15.70 -0.77 -5.94
CA GLY A 35 -16.86 -1.28 -5.21
C GLY A 35 -16.58 -1.51 -3.73
N ARG A 36 -17.65 -1.58 -2.92
CA ARG A 36 -17.53 -1.81 -1.48
C ARG A 36 -16.89 -3.16 -1.20
N MET A 37 -15.90 -3.19 -0.29
CA MET A 37 -15.40 -4.45 0.27
C MET A 37 -16.53 -5.16 1.00
N LEU A 38 -16.83 -6.40 0.59
CA LEU A 38 -17.75 -7.26 1.30
C LEU A 38 -17.05 -7.77 2.57
N PRO A 39 -17.76 -7.82 3.71
CA PRO A 39 -17.20 -8.41 4.92
C PRO A 39 -16.83 -9.87 4.67
N ALA A 40 -15.75 -10.35 5.27
CA ALA A 40 -15.39 -11.75 5.23
C ALA A 40 -16.53 -12.59 5.85
N GLY A 41 -17.19 -13.41 5.03
CA GLY A 41 -18.37 -14.17 5.44
C GLY A 41 -18.09 -15.44 6.26
N GLY A 42 -16.83 -15.72 6.61
CA GLY A 42 -16.41 -16.97 7.23
C GLY A 42 -15.58 -16.76 8.50
N ALA A 43 -15.88 -17.54 9.54
CA ALA A 43 -15.14 -17.54 10.81
C ALA A 43 -13.93 -18.49 10.84
N VAL A 44 -13.60 -19.13 9.70
CA VAL A 44 -12.52 -20.12 9.64
C VAL A 44 -11.17 -19.40 9.51
N PRO A 45 -10.21 -19.63 10.42
CA PRO A 45 -8.90 -19.04 10.30
C PRO A 45 -8.17 -19.57 9.05
N PRO A 46 -7.40 -18.73 8.34
CA PRO A 46 -6.66 -19.17 7.16
C PRO A 46 -5.61 -20.23 7.54
N SER A 47 -5.40 -21.22 6.67
CA SER A 47 -4.42 -22.29 6.90
C SER A 47 -2.99 -21.73 6.93
N ALA A 48 -2.28 -21.91 8.04
CA ALA A 48 -0.88 -21.50 8.19
C ALA A 48 0.06 -22.15 7.14
N ALA A 49 -0.32 -23.30 6.58
CA ALA A 49 0.46 -23.98 5.55
C ALA A 49 0.51 -23.21 4.22
N LEU A 50 -0.52 -22.41 3.91
CA LEU A 50 -0.54 -21.54 2.73
C LEU A 50 0.40 -20.33 2.87
N TRP A 51 0.86 -20.03 4.08
CA TRP A 51 1.61 -18.82 4.44
C TRP A 51 3.05 -19.14 4.88
N ARG A 52 3.57 -20.32 4.53
CA ARG A 52 4.94 -20.70 4.87
C ARG A 52 5.91 -19.85 4.04
N ARG A 53 6.67 -18.98 4.71
CA ARG A 53 7.69 -18.15 4.06
C ARG A 53 8.83 -19.01 3.54
N ALA A 54 9.27 -18.73 2.33
CA ALA A 54 10.57 -19.23 1.86
C ALA A 54 11.67 -18.63 2.74
N GLU A 55 12.78 -19.35 2.94
CA GLU A 55 13.88 -18.91 3.81
C GLU A 55 14.45 -17.53 3.45
N GLY A 56 14.43 -17.14 2.17
CA GLY A 56 14.81 -15.79 1.72
C GLY A 56 13.85 -14.68 2.14
N ASP A 57 12.57 -14.99 2.31
CA ASP A 57 11.48 -14.05 2.63
C ASP A 57 11.34 -13.81 4.14
N ALA A 58 11.93 -14.69 4.96
CA ALA A 58 11.93 -14.59 6.42
C ALA A 58 12.70 -13.37 6.95
N THR A 59 13.56 -12.76 6.13
CA THR A 59 14.37 -11.59 6.50
C THR A 59 13.73 -10.25 6.16
N LEU A 60 12.61 -10.23 5.42
CA LEU A 60 11.94 -9.01 4.98
C LEU A 60 10.79 -8.68 5.93
N SER A 61 10.95 -7.61 6.71
CA SER A 61 9.91 -7.11 7.61
C SER A 61 8.89 -6.29 6.82
N ARG A 62 7.59 -6.45 7.07
CA ARG A 62 6.54 -5.66 6.42
C ARG A 62 6.06 -4.56 7.36
N ILE A 63 5.85 -3.36 6.81
CA ILE A 63 5.31 -2.22 7.58
C ILE A 63 4.03 -1.73 6.91
N GLY A 64 3.03 -1.40 7.71
CA GLY A 64 1.81 -0.75 7.24
C GLY A 64 2.00 0.76 7.14
N VAL A 65 1.46 1.38 6.09
CA VAL A 65 1.43 2.84 5.92
C VAL A 65 0.00 3.27 5.71
N ARG A 66 -0.61 3.92 6.71
CA ARG A 66 -2.02 4.31 6.68
C ARG A 66 -2.22 5.59 5.87
N ILE A 67 -3.03 5.53 4.82
CA ILE A 67 -3.44 6.69 4.02
C ILE A 67 -4.95 6.89 4.21
N ALA A 68 -5.31 7.79 5.11
CA ALA A 68 -6.71 8.15 5.37
C ALA A 68 -7.20 9.33 4.51
N GLU A 69 -6.27 10.18 4.07
CA GLU A 69 -6.54 11.41 3.32
C GLU A 69 -5.54 11.54 2.16
N PRO A 70 -5.88 12.24 1.07
CA PRO A 70 -4.97 12.45 -0.05
C PRO A 70 -3.67 13.14 0.40
N LEU A 71 -2.52 12.59 0.01
CA LEU A 71 -1.23 13.25 0.23
C LEU A 71 -1.02 14.36 -0.80
N ALA A 72 -0.46 15.48 -0.37
CA ALA A 72 -0.12 16.59 -1.26
C ALA A 72 0.92 16.21 -2.32
N ASP A 73 1.89 15.35 -1.96
CA ASP A 73 2.92 14.85 -2.86
C ASP A 73 3.17 13.34 -2.65
N PRO A 74 2.35 12.47 -3.28
CA PRO A 74 2.52 11.02 -3.21
C PRO A 74 3.84 10.54 -3.82
N ALA A 75 4.44 11.29 -4.76
CA ALA A 75 5.69 10.90 -5.41
C ALA A 75 6.88 11.04 -4.44
N ARG A 76 6.94 12.14 -3.71
CA ARG A 76 7.93 12.34 -2.64
C ARG A 76 7.77 11.32 -1.52
N ALA A 77 6.54 10.99 -1.15
CA ALA A 77 6.27 9.94 -0.16
C ALA A 77 6.74 8.56 -0.67
N ALA A 78 6.43 8.22 -1.93
CA ALA A 78 6.87 6.98 -2.56
C ALA A 78 8.40 6.85 -2.58
N LEU A 79 9.12 7.94 -2.93
CA LEU A 79 10.58 7.95 -2.93
C LEU A 79 11.16 7.61 -1.54
N ARG A 80 10.59 8.19 -0.48
CA ARG A 80 11.04 7.94 0.90
C ARG A 80 10.74 6.52 1.36
N LEU A 81 9.56 6.00 1.03
CA LEU A 81 9.21 4.62 1.33
C LEU A 81 10.09 3.63 0.57
N SER A 82 10.43 3.92 -0.69
CA SER A 82 11.39 3.11 -1.46
C SER A 82 12.79 3.16 -0.83
N ALA A 83 13.27 4.34 -0.43
CA ALA A 83 14.55 4.47 0.27
C ALA A 83 14.56 3.66 1.57
N ALA A 84 13.52 3.78 2.40
CA ALA A 84 13.38 2.99 3.63
C ALA A 84 13.34 1.49 3.33
N ALA A 85 12.65 1.06 2.27
CA ALA A 85 12.59 -0.34 1.87
C ALA A 85 13.97 -0.92 1.52
N ILE A 86 14.78 -0.14 0.82
CA ILE A 86 16.15 -0.52 0.43
C ILE A 86 17.08 -0.52 1.64
N GLU A 87 17.10 0.56 2.41
CA GLU A 87 18.04 0.77 3.51
C GLU A 87 17.76 -0.13 4.72
N ARG A 88 16.48 -0.27 5.08
CA ARG A 88 16.04 -1.00 6.27
C ARG A 88 15.52 -2.40 5.97
N ARG A 89 15.55 -2.82 4.70
CA ARG A 89 15.04 -4.11 4.22
C ARG A 89 13.59 -4.37 4.65
N VAL A 90 12.76 -3.34 4.56
CA VAL A 90 11.32 -3.41 4.86
C VAL A 90 10.48 -3.43 3.58
N ILE A 91 9.28 -3.97 3.65
CA ILE A 91 8.29 -3.91 2.56
C ILE A 91 7.11 -3.07 3.03
N PRO A 92 6.97 -1.83 2.54
CA PRO A 92 5.80 -1.00 2.77
C PRO A 92 4.54 -1.60 2.12
N VAL A 93 3.48 -1.75 2.93
CA VAL A 93 2.12 -2.09 2.49
C VAL A 93 1.23 -0.89 2.79
N ILE A 94 0.66 -0.29 1.76
CA ILE A 94 -0.19 0.91 1.88
C ILE A 94 -1.58 0.46 2.32
N LEU A 95 -2.08 0.99 3.43
CA LEU A 95 -3.42 0.75 3.96
C LEU A 95 -4.28 1.98 3.65
N SER A 96 -5.02 1.94 2.54
CA SER A 96 -5.74 3.10 1.99
C SER A 96 -7.23 3.07 2.34
N ARG A 97 -7.72 4.18 2.89
CA ARG A 97 -9.17 4.47 2.98
C ARG A 97 -9.70 5.21 1.75
N LEU A 98 -8.82 5.61 0.84
CA LEU A 98 -9.16 6.28 -0.39
C LEU A 98 -9.46 5.27 -1.50
N ASP A 99 -10.23 5.72 -2.50
CA ASP A 99 -10.44 4.94 -3.71
C ASP A 99 -9.14 4.69 -4.48
N GLN A 100 -8.31 5.73 -4.57
CA GLN A 100 -6.97 5.67 -5.12
C GLN A 100 -6.04 6.45 -4.19
N SER A 101 -4.98 5.81 -3.72
CA SER A 101 -3.99 6.45 -2.84
C SER A 101 -2.93 7.24 -3.61
N GLY A 102 -2.77 6.95 -4.90
CA GLY A 102 -1.73 7.48 -5.75
C GLY A 102 -0.41 6.71 -5.67
N PHE A 103 -0.34 5.66 -4.84
CA PHE A 103 0.83 4.77 -4.73
C PHE A 103 0.77 3.59 -5.70
N GLU A 104 -0.43 3.23 -6.17
CA GLU A 104 -0.69 2.14 -7.10
C GLU A 104 0.18 2.29 -8.36
N ARG A 105 0.26 3.51 -8.90
CA ARG A 105 1.03 3.85 -10.11
C ARG A 105 2.54 3.62 -9.97
N PHE A 106 3.07 3.63 -8.76
CA PHE A 106 4.50 3.39 -8.51
C PHE A 106 4.80 1.90 -8.32
N GLY A 107 3.76 1.06 -8.23
CA GLY A 107 3.88 -0.39 -8.02
C GLY A 107 3.94 -0.78 -6.55
N PHE A 108 3.52 0.08 -5.63
CA PHE A 108 3.34 -0.30 -4.22
C PHE A 108 2.15 -1.24 -4.06
N ARG A 109 2.23 -2.13 -3.06
CA ARG A 109 1.07 -2.90 -2.63
C ARG A 109 0.12 -1.99 -1.87
N VAL A 110 -1.11 -1.87 -2.36
CA VAL A 110 -2.18 -1.11 -1.71
C VAL A 110 -3.30 -2.04 -1.31
N GLU A 111 -3.65 -2.02 -0.03
CA GLU A 111 -4.79 -2.70 0.56
C GLU A 111 -5.87 -1.70 0.92
N ARG A 112 -7.12 -2.09 0.72
CA ARG A 112 -8.27 -1.24 0.99
C ARG A 112 -8.73 -1.41 2.44
N VAL A 113 -8.96 -0.28 3.10
CA VAL A 113 -9.56 -0.19 4.43
C VAL A 113 -10.89 0.54 4.27
N PRO A 114 -11.99 0.06 4.90
CA PRO A 114 -13.28 0.75 4.86
C PRO A 114 -13.17 2.22 5.27
N ALA A 115 -13.81 3.10 4.50
CA ALA A 115 -13.97 4.51 4.84
C ALA A 115 -15.25 4.72 5.66
N GLY A 116 -15.27 5.73 6.53
CA GLY A 116 -16.48 6.19 7.22
C GLY A 116 -16.97 5.35 8.41
N ASP A 117 -16.35 4.20 8.68
CA ASP A 117 -16.61 3.38 9.87
C ASP A 117 -15.28 2.96 10.52
N GLU A 118 -14.97 3.57 11.67
CA GLU A 118 -13.73 3.30 12.40
C GLU A 118 -13.67 1.89 12.99
N ALA A 119 -14.80 1.30 13.38
CA ALA A 119 -14.82 -0.05 13.95
C ALA A 119 -14.53 -1.08 12.84
N ALA A 120 -15.17 -0.93 11.68
CA ALA A 120 -14.89 -1.75 10.52
C ALA A 120 -13.45 -1.55 10.00
N ALA A 121 -12.97 -0.30 9.97
CA ALA A 121 -11.59 0.00 9.57
C ALA A 121 -10.57 -0.69 10.49
N ARG A 122 -10.75 -0.63 11.82
CA ARG A 122 -9.87 -1.29 12.78
C ARG A 122 -9.90 -2.81 12.66
N ALA A 123 -11.07 -3.40 12.41
CA ALA A 123 -11.20 -4.84 12.21
C ALA A 123 -10.40 -5.29 10.96
N VAL A 124 -10.58 -4.60 9.83
CA VAL A 124 -9.83 -4.88 8.60
C VAL A 124 -8.34 -4.61 8.78
N GLU A 125 -7.93 -3.52 9.43
CA GLU A 125 -6.52 -3.28 9.73
C GLU A 125 -5.90 -4.38 10.60
N ALA A 126 -6.63 -4.92 11.57
CA ALA A 126 -6.16 -6.03 12.40
C ALA A 126 -6.02 -7.33 11.58
N GLU A 127 -6.92 -7.61 10.66
CA GLU A 127 -6.81 -8.73 9.72
C GLU A 127 -5.60 -8.56 8.79
N LEU A 128 -5.45 -7.38 8.17
CA LEU A 128 -4.32 -7.06 7.30
C LEU A 128 -2.99 -7.10 8.04
N THR A 129 -2.96 -6.69 9.31
CA THR A 129 -1.78 -6.81 10.18
C THR A 129 -1.36 -8.26 10.33
N ARG A 130 -2.29 -9.19 10.56
CA ARG A 130 -1.98 -10.62 10.68
C ARG A 130 -1.63 -11.24 9.34
N PHE A 131 -2.36 -10.88 8.30
CA PHE A 131 -2.19 -11.41 6.95
C PHE A 131 -0.82 -11.05 6.37
N TRP A 132 -0.46 -9.77 6.46
CA TRP A 132 0.84 -9.28 6.01
C TRP A 132 1.93 -9.41 7.07
N ASP A 133 1.61 -9.84 8.29
CA ASP A 133 2.53 -9.87 9.44
C ASP A 133 3.25 -8.52 9.59
N LEU A 134 2.46 -7.46 9.68
CA LEU A 134 2.97 -6.10 9.78
C LEU A 134 3.59 -5.90 11.16
N ALA A 135 4.87 -5.52 11.19
CA ALA A 135 5.56 -5.24 12.44
C ALA A 135 5.04 -3.98 13.13
N ILE A 136 4.71 -2.96 12.34
CA ILE A 136 4.19 -1.66 12.77
C ILE A 136 3.26 -1.09 11.71
N ILE A 137 2.38 -0.15 12.10
CA ILE A 137 1.63 0.70 11.18
C ILE A 137 1.98 2.16 11.49
N VAL A 138 2.40 2.89 10.46
CA VAL A 138 2.75 4.32 10.53
C VAL A 138 1.66 5.15 9.87
N ASP A 139 1.39 6.36 10.38
CA ASP A 139 0.51 7.32 9.72
C ASP A 139 1.17 7.90 8.47
N GLY A 140 0.43 8.00 7.37
CA GLY A 140 0.92 8.54 6.11
C GLY A 140 1.43 9.98 6.18
N ARG A 141 0.92 10.76 7.14
CA ARG A 141 1.39 12.13 7.41
C ARG A 141 2.81 12.14 7.96
N ASP A 142 3.22 11.05 8.61
CA ASP A 142 4.53 10.90 9.24
C ASP A 142 5.59 10.32 8.28
N ILE A 143 5.26 10.03 7.03
CA ILE A 143 6.26 9.63 6.00
C ILE A 143 7.34 10.73 5.84
N GLY A 144 6.96 11.98 6.13
CA GLY A 144 7.86 13.13 6.25
C GLY A 144 9.01 12.94 7.27
N LEU A 145 8.88 11.99 8.19
CA LEU A 145 9.84 11.67 9.24
C LEU A 145 10.64 10.39 8.93
N LEU A 146 10.27 9.67 7.86
CA LEU A 146 11.06 8.55 7.34
C LEU A 146 12.25 9.13 6.55
N GLY A 147 13.38 9.20 7.24
CA GLY A 147 14.67 9.70 6.79
C GLY A 147 15.60 9.68 7.99
#